data_AF-A0A2D6FJZ1-F1
#
_entry.id   AF-A0A2D6FJZ1-F1
#
_cell.length_a   1.000
_cell.length_b   1.000
_cell.length_c   1.000
_cell.angle_alpha   90.00
_cell.angle_beta   90.00
_cell.angle_gamma   90.00
#
_symmetry.space_group_name_H-M   'P 1'
#
loop_
_entity.id
_entity.type
_entity.pdbx_description
1 polymer ?
#
loop_
_entity_poly.entity_id
_entity_poly.type
_entity_poly.pdbx_seq_one_letter_code
_entity_poly.pdbx_strand_id
1 'polypeptide(L)'
;MKALGKANRVIDDLMVPPFKTDLSEQPNLEFANLMNADAKTLEEFLTLYGGYKAYLESRVADIEAAKNALKAAFDEGYATAGYKMAEDRESEGKKKLTRDEVRGAALANYPQLRELSREIIEQEATFVKMSGVLSAYTSAYHTVSRIVALRISPGVSYG
;
A
#
# COMPACT_ATOMS: atom_id res chain seq x y z
N MET A 1 1.19 -13.47 -9.70
CA MET A 1 1.01 -12.79 -11.01
C MET A 1 2.35 -12.57 -11.71
N LYS A 2 2.44 -12.87 -13.01
CA LYS A 2 3.69 -12.75 -13.81
C LYS A 2 4.20 -11.32 -13.93
N ALA A 3 3.32 -10.31 -13.87
CA ALA A 3 3.65 -8.89 -13.91
C ALA A 3 4.37 -8.42 -12.63
N LEU A 4 3.82 -8.73 -11.45
CA LEU A 4 4.46 -8.43 -10.16
C LEU A 4 5.84 -9.10 -10.05
N GLY A 5 5.96 -10.36 -10.52
CA GLY A 5 7.26 -11.05 -10.54
C GLY A 5 8.30 -10.41 -11.46
N LYS A 6 7.90 -9.70 -12.53
CA LYS A 6 8.83 -8.91 -13.36
C LYS A 6 9.22 -7.60 -12.67
N ALA A 7 8.26 -6.92 -12.05
CA ALA A 7 8.52 -5.70 -11.31
C ALA A 7 9.52 -5.93 -10.17
N ASN A 8 9.36 -7.03 -9.42
CA ASN A 8 10.28 -7.39 -8.34
C ASN A 8 11.71 -7.64 -8.87
N ARG A 9 11.89 -8.29 -10.03
CA ARG A 9 13.22 -8.50 -10.61
C ARG A 9 13.92 -7.19 -10.98
N VAL A 10 13.17 -6.23 -11.52
CA VAL A 10 13.73 -4.90 -11.82
C VAL A 10 14.19 -4.21 -10.53
N ILE A 11 13.45 -4.39 -9.42
CA ILE A 11 13.84 -3.85 -8.11
C ILE A 11 15.08 -4.58 -7.57
N ASP A 12 15.15 -5.91 -7.69
CA ASP A 12 16.32 -6.70 -7.29
C ASP A 12 17.58 -6.29 -8.08
N ASP A 13 17.41 -5.96 -9.37
CA ASP A 13 18.48 -5.49 -10.26
C ASP A 13 19.00 -4.09 -9.90
N LEU A 14 18.23 -3.28 -9.14
CA LEU A 14 18.69 -1.97 -8.66
C LEU A 14 19.76 -2.09 -7.56
N MET A 15 20.03 -3.30 -7.05
CA MET A 15 20.98 -3.60 -5.96
C MET A 15 20.75 -2.73 -4.71
N VAL A 16 19.56 -2.15 -4.55
CA VAL A 16 19.18 -1.42 -3.35
C VAL A 16 18.94 -2.46 -2.25
N PRO A 17 19.64 -2.39 -1.11
CA PRO A 17 19.42 -3.34 -0.03
C PRO A 17 17.94 -3.33 0.37
N PRO A 18 17.25 -4.49 0.36
CA PRO A 18 15.88 -4.55 0.83
C PRO A 18 15.83 -4.15 2.30
N PHE A 19 14.78 -3.44 2.70
CA PHE A 19 14.55 -3.13 4.10
C PHE A 19 14.29 -4.44 4.86
N LYS A 20 15.28 -4.91 5.61
CA LYS A 20 15.27 -6.20 6.35
C LYS A 20 14.97 -6.02 7.85
N THR A 21 14.35 -4.92 8.25
CA THR A 21 14.05 -4.73 9.67
C THR A 21 12.78 -5.50 10.01
N ASP A 22 12.93 -6.64 10.69
CA ASP A 22 11.82 -7.31 11.36
C ASP A 22 11.46 -6.49 12.61
N LEU A 23 10.28 -5.87 12.59
CA LEU A 23 9.82 -4.94 13.62
C LEU A 23 8.96 -5.63 14.69
N SER A 24 8.90 -6.96 14.67
CA SER A 24 8.22 -7.76 15.70
C SER A 24 8.87 -7.61 17.07
N GLU A 25 10.17 -7.31 17.11
CA GLU A 25 10.87 -6.81 18.28
C GLU A 25 10.67 -5.30 18.36
N GLN A 26 9.51 -4.86 18.86
CA GLN A 26 9.27 -3.44 19.14
C GLN A 26 10.33 -2.94 20.15
N PRO A 27 11.26 -2.05 19.77
CA PRO A 27 11.97 -1.31 20.78
C PRO A 27 10.90 -0.46 21.47
N ASN A 28 10.80 -0.53 22.80
CA ASN A 28 9.96 0.36 23.59
C ASN A 28 10.44 1.81 23.35
N LEU A 29 9.94 2.43 22.28
CA LEU A 29 10.13 3.84 21.97
C LEU A 29 9.16 4.62 22.85
N GLU A 30 9.52 4.77 24.12
CA GLU A 30 8.85 5.75 24.95
C GLU A 30 9.21 7.15 24.43
N PHE A 31 8.24 7.80 23.79
CA PHE A 31 8.27 9.23 23.45
C PHE A 31 8.64 10.12 24.65
N ALA A 32 8.52 9.60 25.87
CA ALA A 32 8.62 10.32 27.12
C ALA A 32 9.99 10.97 27.40
N ASN A 33 11.08 10.56 26.73
CA ASN A 33 12.42 11.07 27.09
C ASN A 33 13.27 11.66 25.95
N LEU A 34 12.68 11.97 24.79
CA LEU A 34 13.38 12.69 23.70
C LEU A 34 13.94 14.05 24.14
N MET A 35 13.29 14.70 25.11
CA MET A 35 13.76 15.96 25.71
C MET A 35 15.00 15.82 26.59
N ASN A 36 15.38 14.62 27.04
CA ASN A 36 16.55 14.39 27.89
C ASN A 36 17.60 13.48 27.23
N ALA A 37 17.28 12.86 26.09
CA ALA A 37 18.20 12.04 25.31
C ALA A 37 19.44 12.84 24.86
N ASP A 38 20.59 12.18 24.79
CA ASP A 38 21.82 12.76 24.25
C ASP A 38 21.80 12.79 22.71
N ALA A 39 22.75 13.50 22.10
CA ALA A 39 22.80 13.69 20.65
C ALA A 39 22.89 12.36 19.88
N LYS A 40 23.66 11.40 20.40
CA LYS A 40 23.82 10.07 19.79
C LYS A 40 22.51 9.28 19.81
N THR A 41 21.81 9.31 20.93
CA THR A 41 20.50 8.66 21.08
C THR A 41 19.47 9.30 20.14
N LEU A 42 19.53 10.62 19.92
CA LEU A 42 18.66 11.31 18.96
C LEU A 42 18.95 10.92 17.50
N GLU A 43 20.22 10.73 17.13
CA GLU A 43 20.60 10.20 15.80
C GLU A 43 20.12 8.77 15.58
N GLU A 44 20.23 7.92 16.61
CA GLU A 44 19.72 6.54 16.59
C GLU A 44 18.19 6.52 16.43
N PHE A 45 17.47 7.38 17.15
CA PHE A 45 16.03 7.55 16.95
C PHE A 45 15.70 7.98 15.53
N LEU A 46 16.34 9.03 14.99
CA LEU A 46 16.06 9.50 13.63
C LEU A 46 16.31 8.41 12.56
N THR A 47 17.40 7.64 12.72
CA THR A 47 17.72 6.51 11.84
C THR A 47 16.64 5.44 11.90
N LEU A 48 16.20 5.09 13.11
CA LEU A 48 15.14 4.10 13.33
C LEU A 48 13.81 4.58 12.73
N TYR A 49 13.37 5.81 13.04
CA TYR A 49 12.13 6.37 12.50
C TYR A 49 12.17 6.49 10.97
N GLY A 50 13.29 6.93 10.41
CA GLY A 50 13.50 6.95 8.96
C GLY A 50 13.33 5.56 8.35
N GLY A 51 13.85 4.53 9.02
CA GLY A 51 13.72 3.16 8.57
C GLY A 51 12.31 2.59 8.66
N TYR A 52 11.60 2.81 9.77
CA TYR A 52 10.19 2.43 9.89
C TYR A 52 9.31 3.12 8.84
N LYS A 53 9.56 4.41 8.56
CA LYS A 53 8.84 5.16 7.52
C LYS A 53 9.10 4.54 6.14
N ALA A 54 10.36 4.30 5.79
CA ALA A 54 10.72 3.68 4.52
C ALA A 54 10.11 2.27 4.36
N TYR A 55 10.11 1.48 5.44
CA TYR A 55 9.45 0.19 5.47
C TYR A 55 7.94 0.32 5.21
N LEU A 56 7.24 1.20 5.93
CA LEU A 56 5.81 1.42 5.75
C LEU A 56 5.48 1.91 4.32
N GLU A 57 6.29 2.81 3.76
CA GLU A 57 6.17 3.27 2.37
C GLU A 57 6.30 2.12 1.37
N SER A 58 7.31 1.26 1.55
CA SER A 58 7.49 0.06 0.72
C SER A 58 6.31 -0.90 0.84
N ARG A 59 5.77 -1.13 2.04
CA ARG A 59 4.60 -1.99 2.23
C ARG A 59 3.34 -1.42 1.58
N VAL A 60 3.12 -0.10 1.67
CA VAL A 60 2.00 0.57 0.99
C VAL A 60 2.12 0.38 -0.53
N ALA A 61 3.31 0.58 -1.08
CA ALA A 61 3.57 0.39 -2.51
C ALA A 61 3.31 -1.04 -2.98
N ASP A 62 3.76 -2.05 -2.21
CA ASP A 62 3.50 -3.47 -2.52
C ASP A 62 2.00 -3.78 -2.58
N ILE A 63 1.26 -3.33 -1.56
CA ILE A 63 -0.19 -3.54 -1.46
C ILE A 63 -0.91 -2.81 -2.61
N GLU A 64 -0.51 -1.59 -2.92
CA GLU A 64 -1.08 -0.81 -4.01
C GLU A 64 -0.85 -1.48 -5.36
N ALA A 65 0.37 -1.97 -5.62
CA ALA A 65 0.69 -2.70 -6.83
C ALA A 65 -0.15 -3.99 -6.97
N ALA A 66 -0.27 -4.77 -5.89
CA ALA A 66 -1.09 -5.98 -5.89
C ALA A 66 -2.58 -5.66 -6.14
N LYS A 67 -3.11 -4.66 -5.45
CA LYS A 67 -4.48 -4.17 -5.60
C LYS A 67 -4.78 -3.74 -7.04
N ASN A 68 -3.89 -2.94 -7.63
CA ASN A 68 -4.08 -2.42 -8.99
C ASN A 68 -4.00 -3.54 -10.03
N ALA A 69 -3.11 -4.51 -9.82
CA ALA A 69 -3.02 -5.67 -10.69
C ALA A 69 -4.31 -6.52 -10.63
N LEU A 70 -4.87 -6.76 -9.44
CA LEU A 70 -6.15 -7.48 -9.29
C LEU A 70 -7.31 -6.73 -9.94
N LYS A 71 -7.37 -5.41 -9.79
CA LYS A 71 -8.37 -4.57 -10.47
C LYS A 71 -8.27 -4.71 -11.99
N ALA A 72 -7.06 -4.63 -12.55
CA ALA A 72 -6.86 -4.81 -13.99
C ALA A 72 -7.33 -6.19 -14.47
N ALA A 73 -7.00 -7.27 -13.74
CA ALA A 73 -7.45 -8.62 -14.07
C ALA A 73 -8.97 -8.78 -14.00
N PHE A 74 -9.61 -8.15 -13.00
CA PHE A 74 -11.06 -8.12 -12.89
C PHE A 74 -11.69 -7.37 -14.06
N ASP A 75 -11.20 -6.17 -14.39
CA ASP A 75 -11.76 -5.33 -15.45
C ASP A 75 -11.66 -6.00 -16.82
N GLU A 76 -10.52 -6.63 -17.11
CA GLU A 76 -10.31 -7.40 -18.35
C GLU A 76 -11.27 -8.60 -18.40
N GLY A 77 -11.30 -9.43 -17.34
CA GLY A 77 -12.19 -10.59 -17.28
C GLY A 77 -13.67 -10.22 -17.35
N TYR A 78 -14.05 -9.10 -16.73
CA TYR A 78 -15.41 -8.57 -16.76
C TYR A 78 -15.80 -8.11 -18.17
N ALA A 79 -14.91 -7.40 -18.87
CA ALA A 79 -15.15 -6.98 -20.25
C ALA A 79 -15.29 -8.19 -21.20
N THR A 80 -14.43 -9.19 -21.06
CA THR A 80 -14.51 -10.44 -21.85
C THR A 80 -15.80 -11.19 -21.58
N ALA A 81 -16.18 -11.34 -20.31
CA ALA A 81 -17.43 -11.99 -19.92
C ALA A 81 -18.65 -11.25 -20.49
N GLY A 82 -18.67 -9.92 -20.37
CA GLY A 82 -19.74 -9.07 -20.89
C GLY A 82 -19.88 -9.15 -22.41
N TYR A 83 -18.76 -9.17 -23.15
CA TYR A 83 -18.77 -9.35 -24.60
C TYR A 83 -19.36 -10.70 -24.99
N LYS A 84 -18.86 -11.79 -24.39
CA LYS A 84 -19.34 -13.15 -24.68
C LYS A 84 -20.83 -13.30 -24.40
N MET A 85 -21.31 -12.74 -23.28
CA MET A 85 -22.74 -12.73 -22.96
C MET A 85 -23.59 -11.96 -23.96
N ALA A 86 -23.07 -10.85 -24.51
CA ALA A 86 -23.78 -10.10 -25.54
C ALA A 86 -23.85 -10.90 -26.86
N GLU A 87 -22.75 -11.54 -27.25
CA GLU A 87 -22.67 -12.40 -28.43
C GLU A 87 -23.60 -13.62 -28.33
N ASP A 88 -23.57 -14.35 -27.21
CA ASP A 88 -24.43 -15.52 -26.97
C ASP A 88 -25.90 -15.12 -27.10
N ARG A 89 -26.32 -14.01 -26.48
CA ARG A 89 -27.71 -13.54 -26.56
C ARG A 89 -28.10 -13.08 -27.95
N GLU A 90 -27.20 -12.42 -28.67
CA GLU A 90 -27.46 -11.99 -30.05
C GLU A 90 -27.63 -13.21 -30.98
N SER A 91 -26.80 -14.25 -30.81
CA SER A 91 -26.93 -15.51 -31.55
C SER A 91 -28.23 -16.27 -31.25
N GLU A 92 -28.75 -16.14 -30.03
CA GLU A 92 -30.03 -16.71 -29.60
C GLU A 92 -31.24 -15.81 -29.93
N GLY A 93 -31.04 -14.66 -30.59
CA GLY A 93 -32.10 -13.70 -30.89
C GLY A 93 -32.72 -13.01 -29.66
N LYS A 94 -32.02 -13.05 -28.52
CA LYS A 94 -32.46 -12.44 -27.26
C LYS A 94 -32.04 -10.97 -27.18
N LYS A 95 -32.84 -10.19 -26.45
CA LYS A 95 -32.52 -8.78 -26.14
C LYS A 95 -31.18 -8.67 -25.39
N LYS A 96 -30.36 -7.68 -25.76
CA LYS A 96 -29.13 -7.29 -25.05
C LYS A 96 -29.44 -6.88 -23.61
N LEU A 97 -28.57 -7.28 -22.69
CA LEU A 97 -28.66 -6.94 -21.28
C LEU A 97 -28.26 -5.48 -21.04
N THR A 98 -28.86 -4.87 -20.03
CA THR A 98 -28.38 -3.60 -19.46
C THR A 98 -27.06 -3.80 -18.72
N ARG A 99 -26.35 -2.70 -18.43
CA ARG A 99 -25.06 -2.76 -17.74
C ARG A 99 -25.14 -3.46 -16.38
N ASP A 100 -26.20 -3.23 -15.61
CA ASP A 100 -26.38 -3.84 -14.29
C ASP A 100 -26.73 -5.33 -14.40
N GLU A 101 -27.51 -5.71 -15.40
CA GLU A 101 -27.81 -7.12 -15.69
C GLU A 101 -26.57 -7.88 -16.16
N VAL A 102 -25.73 -7.28 -17.01
CA VAL A 102 -24.41 -7.84 -17.38
C VAL A 102 -23.58 -8.03 -16.12
N ARG A 103 -23.60 -7.06 -15.19
CA ARG A 103 -22.84 -7.15 -13.94
C ARG A 103 -23.29 -8.33 -13.08
N GLY A 104 -24.59 -8.44 -12.86
CA GLY A 104 -25.17 -9.54 -12.08
C GLY A 104 -24.90 -10.89 -12.73
N ALA A 105 -25.11 -10.99 -14.05
CA ALA A 105 -24.89 -12.22 -14.78
C ALA A 105 -23.40 -12.63 -14.80
N ALA A 106 -22.48 -11.69 -15.03
CA ALA A 106 -21.05 -11.96 -15.04
C ALA A 106 -20.57 -12.49 -13.69
N LEU A 107 -20.97 -11.86 -12.58
CA LEU A 107 -20.61 -12.35 -11.25
C LEU A 107 -21.27 -13.69 -10.92
N ALA A 108 -22.49 -13.95 -11.39
CA ALA A 108 -23.16 -15.24 -11.19
C ALA A 108 -22.46 -16.38 -11.94
N ASN A 109 -22.14 -16.16 -13.22
CA ASN A 109 -21.68 -17.20 -14.14
C ASN A 109 -20.16 -17.39 -14.16
N TYR A 110 -19.39 -16.42 -13.66
CA TYR A 110 -17.93 -16.49 -13.62
C TYR A 110 -17.44 -16.37 -12.16
N PRO A 111 -17.31 -17.49 -11.42
CA PRO A 111 -16.87 -17.50 -10.02
C PRO A 111 -15.54 -16.78 -9.79
N GLN A 112 -14.60 -16.91 -10.73
CA GLN A 112 -13.31 -16.20 -10.72
C GLN A 112 -13.45 -14.67 -10.60
N LEU A 113 -14.50 -14.06 -11.18
CA LEU A 113 -14.75 -12.62 -11.04
C LEU A 113 -15.23 -12.26 -9.62
N ARG A 114 -15.98 -13.14 -8.97
CA ARG A 114 -16.37 -12.95 -7.56
C ARG A 114 -15.18 -13.07 -6.61
N GLU A 115 -14.29 -14.02 -6.87
CA GLU A 115 -13.05 -14.20 -6.11
C GLU A 115 -12.17 -12.96 -6.25
N LEU A 116 -11.88 -12.53 -7.49
CA LEU A 116 -11.14 -11.29 -7.75
C LEU A 116 -11.80 -10.07 -7.09
N SER A 117 -13.13 -9.96 -7.16
CA SER A 117 -13.84 -8.86 -6.50
C SER A 117 -13.67 -8.88 -4.97
N ARG A 118 -13.65 -10.06 -4.35
CA ARG A 118 -13.42 -10.20 -2.90
C ARG A 118 -11.98 -9.84 -2.55
N GLU A 119 -11.02 -10.35 -3.30
CA GLU A 119 -9.60 -10.05 -3.10
C GLU A 119 -9.31 -8.54 -3.26
N ILE A 120 -9.94 -7.87 -4.25
CA ILE A 120 -9.83 -6.42 -4.41
C ILE A 120 -10.34 -5.68 -3.16
N ILE A 121 -11.47 -6.10 -2.59
CA ILE A 121 -12.03 -5.49 -1.37
C ILE A 121 -11.07 -5.67 -0.18
N GLU A 122 -10.53 -6.88 0.00
CA GLU A 122 -9.58 -7.18 1.06
C GLU A 122 -8.28 -6.38 0.93
N GLN A 123 -7.74 -6.28 -0.29
CA GLN A 123 -6.54 -5.48 -0.56
C GLN A 123 -6.79 -3.97 -0.41
N GLU A 124 -7.96 -3.46 -0.79
CA GLU A 124 -8.34 -2.06 -0.58
C GLU A 124 -8.44 -1.74 0.92
N ALA A 125 -9.08 -2.61 1.72
CA ALA A 125 -9.16 -2.44 3.17
C ALA A 125 -7.76 -2.43 3.81
N THR A 126 -6.86 -3.29 3.32
CA THR A 126 -5.48 -3.38 3.80
C THR A 126 -4.68 -2.13 3.42
N PHE A 127 -4.82 -1.66 2.18
CA PHE A 127 -4.22 -0.43 1.69
C PHE A 127 -4.63 0.78 2.52
N VAL A 128 -5.93 0.98 2.76
CA VAL A 128 -6.44 2.12 3.54
C VAL A 128 -5.87 2.10 4.97
N LYS A 129 -5.84 0.94 5.62
CA LYS A 129 -5.27 0.80 6.97
C LYS A 129 -3.78 1.12 6.99
N MET A 130 -3.00 0.54 6.07
CA MET A 130 -1.55 0.75 6.03
C MET A 130 -1.18 2.20 5.71
N SER A 131 -1.90 2.83 4.77
CA SER A 131 -1.73 4.25 4.45
C SER A 131 -2.08 5.15 5.64
N GLY A 132 -3.11 4.81 6.41
CA GLY A 132 -3.44 5.50 7.66
C GLY A 132 -2.32 5.39 8.72
N VAL A 133 -1.74 4.20 8.89
CA VAL A 133 -0.60 3.97 9.80
C VAL A 133 0.63 4.77 9.34
N LEU A 134 0.97 4.71 8.06
CA LEU A 134 2.08 5.50 7.49
C LEU A 134 1.89 7.00 7.72
N SER A 135 0.67 7.52 7.53
CA SER A 135 0.34 8.93 7.75
C SER A 135 0.51 9.33 9.22
N ALA A 136 -0.03 8.54 10.15
CA ALA A 136 0.13 8.76 11.59
C ALA A 136 1.60 8.72 12.01
N TYR A 137 2.34 7.73 11.52
CA TYR A 137 3.77 7.57 11.80
C TYR A 137 4.60 8.74 11.24
N THR A 138 4.31 9.16 10.02
CA THR A 138 4.95 10.31 9.38
C THR A 138 4.71 11.59 10.18
N SER A 139 3.49 11.81 10.68
CA SER A 139 3.17 12.95 11.56
C SER A 139 3.96 12.90 12.87
N ALA A 140 4.06 11.71 13.49
CA ALA A 140 4.87 11.52 14.70
C ALA A 140 6.35 11.79 14.43
N TYR A 141 6.91 11.24 13.35
CA TYR A 141 8.29 11.48 12.93
C TYR A 141 8.58 12.98 12.72
N HIS A 142 7.71 13.70 12.00
CA HIS A 142 7.87 15.13 11.81
C HIS A 142 7.87 15.92 13.12
N THR A 143 7.02 15.51 14.08
CA THR A 143 6.98 16.12 15.41
C THR A 143 8.29 15.90 16.15
N VAL A 144 8.79 14.66 16.18
CA VAL A 144 10.09 14.32 16.81
C VAL A 144 11.25 15.05 16.13
N SER A 145 11.32 15.00 14.80
CA SER A 145 12.37 15.66 14.00
C SER A 145 12.42 17.18 14.27
N ARG A 146 11.27 17.84 14.40
CA ARG A 146 11.20 19.26 14.80
C ARG A 146 11.74 19.52 16.20
N ILE A 147 11.38 18.69 17.19
CA ILE A 147 11.89 18.82 18.56
C ILE A 147 13.42 18.69 18.57
N VAL A 148 13.95 17.70 17.84
CA VAL A 148 15.40 17.49 17.71
C VAL A 148 16.06 18.71 17.03
N ALA A 149 15.50 19.21 15.93
CA ALA A 149 16.03 20.37 15.23
C ALA A 149 16.07 21.64 16.11
N LEU A 150 15.06 21.86 16.95
CA LEU A 150 15.04 22.96 17.92
C LEU A 150 16.14 22.85 18.98
N ARG A 151 16.53 21.63 19.35
CA ARG A 151 17.58 21.36 20.34
C ARG A 151 18.99 21.51 19.78
N ILE A 152 19.18 21.14 18.51
CA ILE A 152 20.49 21.17 17.83
C ILE A 152 20.76 22.55 17.19
N SER A 153 19.71 23.33 16.91
CA SER A 153 19.89 24.71 16.44
C SER A 153 20.59 25.54 17.52
N PRO A 154 21.82 26.06 17.29
CA PRO A 154 22.45 26.96 18.24
C PRO A 154 21.54 28.17 18.37
N GLY A 155 21.23 28.56 19.61
CA GLY A 155 20.33 29.68 19.89
C GLY A 155 20.71 30.86 19.03
N VAL A 156 19.76 31.35 18.23
CA VAL A 156 19.82 32.72 17.74
C VAL A 156 19.72 33.57 18.99
N SER A 157 20.87 33.91 19.57
CA SER A 157 20.98 34.96 20.56
C SER A 157 20.56 36.25 19.85
N TYR A 158 19.31 36.64 20.01
CA TYR A 158 18.98 38.05 19.90
C TYR A 158 19.60 38.72 21.13
N GLY A 159 20.78 39.29 20.92
CA GLY A 159 21.29 40.38 21.75
C GLY A 159 20.46 41.65 21.56
#